data_AF-A7TG26-F1
#
_entry.id   AF-A7TG26-F1
#
_cell.length_a   1.000
_cell.length_b   1.000
_cell.length_c   1.000
_cell.angle_alpha   90.00
_cell.angle_beta   90.00
_cell.angle_gamma   90.00
#
_symmetry.space_group_name_H-M   'P 1'
#
loop_
_entity.id
_entity.type
_entity.pdbx_description
1 polymer ?
#
loop_
_entity_poly.entity_id
_entity_poly.type
_entity_poly.pdbx_seq_one_letter_code
_entity_poly.pdbx_strand_id
1 'polypeptide(L)'
;MNIWVAASDGDVAVVEKYLNSGNGLTANSKDPNGYTPVHAAAAYGHIGLLEKLCKEYGGDINVRDSDGDTPLHHVEDANTARFIVEELNGDYKLTNEEGKTALEVFEEDSEFPELIQYMRVKMGVPAEQDSVLGGVDGEQLQQFKESIRYTLENDPVDENDTEALERRKVLERIIQGENAEQELENYIRELVRSQMFEDNSESNKRRK
;
A
#
# COMPACT_ATOMS: atom_id res chain seq x y z
N MET A 1 18.76 24.78 17.95
CA MET A 1 17.52 24.47 17.20
C MET A 1 17.63 25.10 15.83
N ASN A 2 17.59 24.30 14.77
CA ASN A 2 17.63 24.75 13.37
C ASN A 2 16.21 24.62 12.76
N ILE A 3 16.03 25.00 11.48
CA ILE A 3 14.69 24.99 10.85
C ILE A 3 14.10 23.58 10.72
N TRP A 4 14.92 22.55 10.48
CA TRP A 4 14.47 21.16 10.36
C TRP A 4 13.97 20.61 11.69
N VAL A 5 14.70 20.87 12.78
CA VAL A 5 14.28 20.48 14.14
C VAL A 5 13.03 21.27 14.57
N ALA A 6 12.95 22.55 14.25
CA ALA A 6 11.74 23.32 14.54
C ALA A 6 10.53 22.78 13.76
N ALA A 7 10.73 22.29 12.52
CA ALA A 7 9.69 21.67 11.74
C ALA A 7 9.28 20.29 12.25
N SER A 8 10.23 19.46 12.74
CA SER A 8 9.91 18.18 13.40
C SER A 8 9.16 18.39 14.71
N ASP A 9 9.43 19.48 15.42
CA ASP A 9 8.73 19.85 16.68
C ASP A 9 7.38 20.53 16.41
N GLY A 10 7.05 20.86 15.16
CA GLY A 10 5.84 21.59 14.80
C GLY A 10 5.84 23.06 15.25
N ASP A 11 7.00 23.64 15.58
CA ASP A 11 7.13 25.01 16.05
C ASP A 11 7.02 25.99 14.87
N VAL A 12 5.78 26.29 14.50
CA VAL A 12 5.43 27.22 13.41
C VAL A 12 6.12 28.56 13.58
N ALA A 13 6.15 29.11 14.80
CA ALA A 13 6.71 30.44 15.05
C ALA A 13 8.22 30.47 14.77
N VAL A 14 8.96 29.43 15.18
CA VAL A 14 10.40 29.33 14.92
C VAL A 14 10.67 29.07 13.44
N VAL A 15 9.89 28.21 12.78
CA VAL A 15 10.03 27.97 11.33
C VAL A 15 9.80 29.26 10.54
N GLU A 16 8.73 30.00 10.81
CA GLU A 16 8.45 31.27 10.15
C GLU A 16 9.53 32.32 10.42
N LYS A 17 10.06 32.37 11.65
CA LYS A 17 11.18 33.24 11.97
C LYS A 17 12.39 32.93 11.08
N TYR A 18 12.71 31.66 10.86
CA TYR A 18 13.80 31.28 9.96
C TYR A 18 13.53 31.72 8.52
N LEU A 19 12.34 31.40 7.99
CA LEU A 19 11.96 31.71 6.60
C LEU A 19 11.89 33.22 6.31
N ASN A 20 11.58 34.04 7.33
CA ASN A 20 11.47 35.50 7.19
C ASN A 20 12.75 36.27 7.56
N SER A 21 13.79 35.60 8.06
CA SER A 21 14.99 36.28 8.61
C SER A 21 16.02 36.74 7.57
N GLY A 22 15.81 36.47 6.28
CA GLY A 22 16.74 36.85 5.21
C GLY A 22 18.07 36.10 5.22
N ASN A 23 18.15 34.99 5.96
CA ASN A 23 19.33 34.13 6.06
C ASN A 23 19.51 33.20 4.84
N GLY A 24 18.63 33.27 3.84
CA GLY A 24 18.65 32.45 2.64
C GLY A 24 18.00 31.06 2.79
N LEU A 25 17.49 30.70 3.98
CA LEU A 25 16.73 29.47 4.17
C LEU A 25 15.33 29.60 3.56
N THR A 26 14.85 28.49 3.04
CA THR A 26 13.56 28.31 2.37
C THR A 26 12.91 27.00 2.82
N ALA A 27 11.63 26.81 2.50
CA ALA A 27 10.94 25.53 2.75
C ALA A 27 11.61 24.33 2.03
N ASN A 28 12.41 24.59 1.00
CA ASN A 28 13.15 23.58 0.22
C ASN A 28 14.63 23.45 0.63
N SER A 29 15.04 24.10 1.72
CA SER A 29 16.42 24.01 2.19
C SER A 29 16.72 22.61 2.71
N LYS A 30 17.71 21.97 2.09
CA LYS A 30 18.15 20.62 2.41
C LYS A 30 19.19 20.63 3.53
N ASP A 31 19.04 19.71 4.47
CA ASP A 31 20.11 19.36 5.40
C ASP A 31 21.16 18.43 4.70
N PRO A 32 22.21 17.95 5.39
CA PRO A 32 23.20 17.07 4.79
C PRO A 32 22.66 15.75 4.21
N ASN A 33 21.49 15.28 4.64
CA ASN A 33 20.83 14.08 4.14
C ASN A 33 19.77 14.40 3.07
N GLY A 34 19.75 15.64 2.56
CA GLY A 34 18.74 16.06 1.59
C GLY A 34 17.37 16.36 2.21
N TYR A 35 17.23 16.24 3.53
CA TYR A 35 15.98 16.38 4.25
C TYR A 35 15.55 17.84 4.33
N THR A 36 14.27 18.13 4.15
CA THR A 36 13.74 19.50 4.12
C THR A 36 12.79 19.75 5.29
N PRO A 37 12.46 21.01 5.62
CA PRO A 37 11.38 21.31 6.55
C PRO A 37 10.04 20.65 6.17
N VAL A 38 9.78 20.46 4.88
CA VAL A 38 8.58 19.76 4.38
C VAL A 38 8.61 18.28 4.76
N HIS A 39 9.75 17.59 4.59
CA HIS A 39 9.91 16.21 5.06
C HIS A 39 9.66 16.12 6.58
N ALA A 40 10.30 16.99 7.36
CA ALA A 40 10.15 16.97 8.82
C ALA A 40 8.71 17.24 9.27
N ALA A 41 8.02 18.21 8.66
CA ALA A 41 6.62 18.46 9.00
C ALA A 41 5.69 17.29 8.60
N ALA A 42 5.97 16.61 7.49
CA ALA A 42 5.22 15.44 7.05
C ALA A 42 5.45 14.23 7.95
N ALA A 43 6.71 13.92 8.29
CA ALA A 43 7.08 12.75 9.08
C ALA A 43 6.41 12.73 10.46
N TYR A 44 6.33 13.91 11.10
CA TYR A 44 5.74 14.07 12.43
C TYR A 44 4.28 14.54 12.41
N GLY A 45 3.62 14.52 11.25
CA GLY A 45 2.19 14.78 11.13
C GLY A 45 1.74 16.22 11.41
N HIS A 46 2.63 17.20 11.25
CA HIS A 46 2.34 18.62 11.49
C HIS A 46 1.60 19.25 10.30
N ILE A 47 0.36 18.80 10.04
CA ILE A 47 -0.45 19.21 8.88
C ILE A 47 -0.55 20.73 8.73
N GLY A 48 -0.79 21.47 9.82
CA GLY A 48 -0.90 22.93 9.77
C GLY A 48 0.40 23.63 9.35
N LEU A 49 1.55 23.09 9.79
CA LEU A 49 2.85 23.58 9.36
C LEU A 49 3.13 23.18 7.91
N LEU A 50 2.81 21.93 7.54
CA LEU A 50 2.99 21.39 6.20
C LEU A 50 2.20 22.19 5.16
N GLU A 51 0.94 22.52 5.46
CA GLU A 51 0.10 23.39 4.64
C GLU A 51 0.76 24.74 4.40
N LYS A 52 1.21 25.39 5.48
CA LYS A 52 1.82 26.71 5.44
C LYS A 52 3.14 26.68 4.66
N LEU A 53 3.99 25.67 4.87
CA LEU A 53 5.23 25.48 4.11
C LEU A 53 4.97 25.39 2.60
N CYS A 54 3.98 24.60 2.18
CA CYS A 54 3.69 24.40 0.76
C CYS A 54 2.95 25.59 0.13
N LYS A 55 1.89 26.08 0.77
CA LYS A 55 1.00 27.11 0.20
C LYS A 55 1.52 28.53 0.34
N GLU A 56 2.22 28.86 1.43
CA GLU A 56 2.71 30.22 1.68
C GLU A 56 4.20 30.39 1.35
N TYR A 57 5.01 29.36 1.62
CA TYR A 57 6.46 29.43 1.47
C TYR A 57 7.03 28.66 0.27
N GLY A 58 6.15 28.11 -0.59
CA GLY A 58 6.54 27.46 -1.84
C GLY A 58 7.35 26.18 -1.64
N GLY A 59 7.11 25.47 -0.54
CA GLY A 59 7.65 24.13 -0.31
C GLY A 59 7.18 23.15 -1.38
N ASP A 60 8.11 22.37 -1.92
CA ASP A 60 7.84 21.30 -2.86
C ASP A 60 7.47 20.03 -2.09
N ILE A 61 6.23 19.55 -2.26
CA ILE A 61 5.72 18.36 -1.59
C ILE A 61 6.26 17.05 -2.18
N ASN A 62 6.87 17.12 -3.37
CA ASN A 62 7.47 16.00 -4.08
C ASN A 62 9.02 16.06 -4.07
N VAL A 63 9.59 16.94 -3.24
CA VAL A 63 11.04 17.06 -3.08
C VAL A 63 11.62 15.71 -2.65
N ARG A 64 12.76 15.33 -3.20
CA ARG A 64 13.46 14.08 -2.85
C ARG A 64 14.64 14.35 -1.93
N ASP A 65 14.78 13.58 -0.86
CA ASP A 65 15.98 13.58 -0.01
C ASP A 65 17.14 12.81 -0.68
N SER A 66 18.18 12.46 0.08
CA SER A 66 19.36 11.74 -0.45
C SER A 66 19.09 10.27 -0.78
N ASP A 67 18.09 9.64 -0.17
CA ASP A 67 17.67 8.26 -0.49
C ASP A 67 16.59 8.25 -1.59
N GLY A 68 16.26 9.44 -2.09
CA GLY A 68 15.25 9.64 -3.11
C GLY A 68 13.83 9.63 -2.56
N ASP A 69 13.65 9.53 -1.25
CA ASP A 69 12.36 9.51 -0.58
C ASP A 69 11.71 10.89 -0.67
N THR A 70 10.40 10.91 -0.86
CA THR A 70 9.59 12.14 -0.81
C THR A 70 9.05 12.36 0.60
N PRO A 71 8.53 13.56 0.95
CA PRO A 71 7.85 13.76 2.23
C PRO A 71 6.77 12.72 2.53
N LEU A 72 6.10 12.19 1.50
CA LEU A 72 5.11 11.13 1.67
C LEU A 72 5.73 9.81 2.14
N HIS A 73 6.96 9.46 1.78
CA HIS A 73 7.62 8.20 2.23
C HIS A 73 7.88 8.18 3.74
N HIS A 74 7.95 9.36 4.36
CA HIS A 74 8.30 9.49 5.78
C HIS A 74 7.08 9.59 6.72
N VAL A 75 5.85 9.61 6.20
CA VAL A 75 4.65 9.80 7.06
C VAL A 75 4.34 8.55 7.89
N GLU A 76 3.93 8.76 9.13
CA GLU A 76 3.55 7.68 10.06
C GLU A 76 2.03 7.57 10.28
N ASP A 77 1.22 8.48 9.68
CA ASP A 77 -0.22 8.50 9.89
C ASP A 77 -1.04 8.75 8.61
N ALA A 78 -2.23 8.14 8.59
CA ALA A 78 -3.14 8.18 7.45
C ALA A 78 -3.74 9.58 7.17
N ASN A 79 -3.86 10.44 8.18
CA ASN A 79 -4.44 11.78 8.00
C ASN A 79 -3.45 12.69 7.27
N THR A 80 -2.17 12.62 7.64
CA THR A 80 -1.11 13.36 6.96
C THR A 80 -0.92 12.87 5.53
N ALA A 81 -0.87 11.55 5.30
CA ALA A 81 -0.85 11.00 3.94
C ALA A 81 -2.02 11.49 3.10
N ARG A 82 -3.24 11.47 3.67
CA ARG A 82 -4.43 11.98 2.99
C ARG A 82 -4.31 13.45 2.65
N PHE A 83 -3.85 14.27 3.58
CA PHE A 83 -3.65 15.68 3.35
C PHE A 83 -2.64 15.94 2.22
N ILE A 84 -1.51 15.22 2.21
CA ILE A 84 -0.50 15.31 1.15
C ILE A 84 -1.10 14.97 -0.21
N VAL A 85 -1.78 13.83 -0.32
CA VAL A 85 -2.30 13.33 -1.60
C VAL A 85 -3.49 14.16 -2.12
N GLU A 86 -4.43 14.50 -1.24
CA GLU A 86 -5.71 15.10 -1.63
C GLU A 86 -5.67 16.63 -1.65
N GLU A 87 -4.98 17.27 -0.70
CA GLU A 87 -4.99 18.72 -0.53
C GLU A 87 -3.73 19.40 -1.08
N LEU A 88 -2.58 18.73 -1.03
CA LEU A 88 -1.31 19.25 -1.56
C LEU A 88 -0.94 18.68 -2.93
N ASN A 89 -1.74 17.76 -3.47
CA ASN A 89 -1.47 17.08 -4.73
C ASN A 89 -0.10 16.41 -4.80
N GLY A 90 0.36 15.83 -3.68
CA GLY A 90 1.55 15.00 -3.62
C GLY A 90 1.41 13.76 -4.51
N ASP A 91 2.45 13.48 -5.28
CA ASP A 91 2.48 12.34 -6.20
C ASP A 91 2.89 11.08 -5.45
N TYR A 92 1.89 10.27 -5.10
CA TYR A 92 2.05 9.00 -4.38
C TYR A 92 2.61 7.86 -5.26
N LYS A 93 2.86 8.11 -6.54
CA LYS A 93 3.46 7.12 -7.46
C LYS A 93 4.96 7.30 -7.65
N LEU A 94 5.54 8.35 -7.05
CA LEU A 94 6.97 8.55 -7.07
C LEU A 94 7.67 7.45 -6.29
N THR A 95 8.79 7.00 -6.85
CA THR A 95 9.65 5.99 -6.24
C THR A 95 10.95 6.59 -5.76
N ASN A 96 11.51 6.02 -4.70
CA ASN A 96 12.80 6.37 -4.13
C ASN A 96 13.98 5.79 -4.95
N GLU A 97 15.22 5.87 -4.45
CA GLU A 97 16.38 5.33 -5.17
C GLU A 97 16.39 3.80 -5.25
N GLU A 98 15.71 3.11 -4.33
CA GLU A 98 15.49 1.66 -4.39
C GLU A 98 14.39 1.25 -5.39
N GLY A 99 13.70 2.22 -5.98
CA GLY A 99 12.57 1.98 -6.88
C GLY A 99 11.26 1.66 -6.17
N LYS A 100 11.17 1.88 -4.86
CA LYS A 100 9.97 1.66 -4.05
C LYS A 100 9.13 2.93 -3.93
N THR A 101 7.82 2.78 -3.98
CA THR A 101 6.82 3.79 -3.62
C THR A 101 6.66 3.89 -2.11
N ALA A 102 6.05 4.98 -1.64
CA ALA A 102 5.73 5.14 -0.22
C ALA A 102 4.87 3.98 0.33
N LEU A 103 3.93 3.45 -0.46
CA LEU A 103 3.13 2.30 -0.03
C LEU A 103 4.00 1.06 0.24
N GLU A 104 4.92 0.74 -0.66
CA GLU A 104 5.79 -0.44 -0.52
C GLU A 104 6.70 -0.31 0.70
N VAL A 105 7.18 0.90 1.01
CA VAL A 105 7.94 1.16 2.24
C VAL A 105 7.09 0.91 3.49
N PHE A 106 5.86 1.42 3.54
CA PHE A 106 4.98 1.19 4.70
C PHE A 106 4.64 -0.29 4.91
N GLU A 107 4.53 -1.06 3.83
CA GLU A 107 4.23 -2.50 3.89
C GLU A 107 5.41 -3.31 4.43
N GLU A 108 6.65 -2.90 4.17
CA GLU A 108 7.85 -3.55 4.71
C GLU A 108 7.93 -3.43 6.24
N ASP A 109 7.63 -2.25 6.77
CA ASP A 109 7.67 -1.99 8.21
C ASP A 109 6.41 -2.53 8.92
N SER A 110 5.26 -2.58 8.21
CA SER A 110 3.97 -3.06 8.74
C SER A 110 3.51 -2.39 10.04
N GLU A 111 4.00 -1.17 10.33
CA GLU A 111 3.76 -0.47 11.60
C GLU A 111 2.43 0.32 11.62
N PHE A 112 1.90 0.71 10.47
CA PHE A 112 0.79 1.67 10.36
C PHE A 112 -0.38 1.14 9.50
N PRO A 113 -1.24 0.26 10.04
CA PRO A 113 -2.26 -0.43 9.24
C PRO A 113 -3.29 0.51 8.60
N GLU A 114 -3.72 1.58 9.27
CA GLU A 114 -4.66 2.55 8.71
C GLU A 114 -4.03 3.35 7.55
N LEU A 115 -2.74 3.66 7.64
CA LEU A 115 -1.98 4.35 6.59
C LEU A 115 -1.83 3.46 5.36
N ILE A 116 -1.39 2.21 5.56
CA ILE A 116 -1.25 1.21 4.49
C ILE A 116 -2.60 1.01 3.80
N GLN A 117 -3.68 0.83 4.56
CA GLN A 117 -5.01 0.66 3.99
C GLN A 117 -5.44 1.86 3.13
N TYR A 118 -5.21 3.09 3.60
CA TYR A 118 -5.50 4.29 2.83
C TYR A 118 -4.72 4.32 1.51
N MET A 119 -3.41 4.07 1.58
CA MET A 119 -2.52 4.12 0.42
C MET A 119 -2.84 3.03 -0.61
N ARG A 120 -3.16 1.81 -0.16
CA ARG A 120 -3.68 0.72 -1.03
C ARG A 120 -4.91 1.16 -1.80
N VAL A 121 -5.91 1.69 -1.10
CA VAL A 121 -7.14 2.19 -1.72
C VAL A 121 -6.85 3.29 -2.74
N LYS A 122 -5.91 4.20 -2.46
CA LYS A 122 -5.51 5.24 -3.43
C LYS A 122 -4.77 4.71 -4.65
N MET A 123 -3.91 3.71 -4.46
CA MET A 123 -3.20 3.06 -5.57
C MET A 123 -4.11 2.12 -6.37
N GLY A 124 -5.32 1.84 -5.89
CA GLY A 124 -6.22 0.86 -6.50
C GLY A 124 -5.78 -0.58 -6.22
N VAL A 125 -4.88 -0.78 -5.24
CA VAL A 125 -4.52 -2.09 -4.72
C VAL A 125 -5.68 -2.54 -3.82
N PRO A 126 -6.37 -3.65 -4.12
CA PRO A 126 -7.45 -4.14 -3.28
C PRO A 126 -6.95 -4.37 -1.85
N ALA A 127 -7.76 -4.02 -0.86
CA ALA A 127 -7.44 -4.32 0.52
C ALA A 127 -7.35 -5.85 0.70
N GLU A 128 -6.14 -6.36 0.87
CA GLU A 128 -5.89 -7.66 1.50
C GLU A 128 -6.60 -7.64 2.86
N GLN A 129 -7.82 -8.17 2.93
CA GLN A 129 -8.44 -8.52 4.21
C GLN A 129 -7.72 -9.76 4.73
N ASP A 130 -6.86 -9.56 5.72
CA ASP A 130 -6.37 -10.52 6.71
C ASP A 130 -6.37 -12.02 6.32
N SER A 131 -5.16 -12.50 6.03
CA SER A 131 -4.54 -13.67 6.67
C SER A 131 -5.24 -15.04 6.58
N VAL A 132 -5.27 -15.67 5.39
CA VAL A 132 -5.18 -17.15 5.30
C VAL A 132 -4.23 -17.65 4.20
N LEU A 133 -3.89 -16.86 3.19
CA LEU A 133 -2.99 -17.29 2.10
C LEU A 133 -1.88 -16.25 1.83
N GLY A 134 -1.15 -15.89 2.88
CA GLY A 134 0.10 -15.13 2.70
C GLY A 134 1.15 -16.01 2.03
N GLY A 135 1.64 -15.59 0.87
CA GLY A 135 2.89 -16.13 0.31
C GLY A 135 2.83 -16.68 -1.11
N VAL A 136 1.72 -16.53 -1.84
CA VAL A 136 1.73 -16.87 -3.27
C VAL A 136 2.35 -15.70 -4.03
N ASP A 137 3.68 -15.70 -4.12
CA ASP A 137 4.39 -14.85 -5.07
C ASP A 137 3.90 -15.13 -6.50
N GLY A 138 4.07 -14.16 -7.42
CA GLY A 138 3.59 -14.30 -8.79
C GLY A 138 4.13 -15.54 -9.53
N GLU A 139 5.26 -16.09 -9.06
CA GLU A 139 5.87 -17.31 -9.58
C GLU A 139 5.10 -18.57 -9.13
N GLN A 140 4.72 -18.67 -7.86
CA GLN A 140 3.86 -19.74 -7.34
C GLN A 140 2.49 -19.72 -8.00
N LEU A 141 1.93 -18.53 -8.25
CA LEU A 141 0.64 -18.41 -8.94
C LEU A 141 0.73 -18.86 -10.40
N GLN A 142 1.85 -18.57 -11.06
CA GLN A 142 2.13 -19.04 -12.41
C GLN A 142 2.30 -20.56 -12.46
N GLN A 143 3.05 -21.15 -11.51
CA GLN A 143 3.18 -22.60 -11.37
C GLN A 143 1.82 -23.27 -11.08
N PHE A 144 0.99 -22.63 -10.26
CA PHE A 144 -0.36 -23.11 -9.99
C PHE A 144 -1.23 -23.07 -11.24
N LYS A 145 -1.20 -21.99 -12.03
CA LYS A 145 -1.88 -21.91 -13.34
C LYS A 145 -1.45 -23.03 -14.29
N GLU A 146 -0.15 -23.33 -14.35
CA GLU A 146 0.39 -24.40 -15.19
C GLU A 146 -0.08 -25.78 -14.71
N SER A 147 -0.07 -26.03 -13.41
CA SER A 147 -0.55 -27.30 -12.84
C SER A 147 -2.06 -27.52 -13.05
N ILE A 148 -2.88 -26.47 -12.91
CA ILE A 148 -4.31 -26.55 -13.24
C ILE A 148 -4.49 -26.85 -14.73
N ARG A 149 -3.79 -26.12 -15.61
CA ARG A 149 -3.89 -26.35 -17.06
C ARG A 149 -3.52 -27.78 -17.41
N TYR A 150 -2.41 -28.28 -16.87
CA TYR A 150 -1.98 -29.66 -17.07
C TYR A 150 -3.03 -30.66 -16.59
N THR A 151 -3.64 -30.42 -15.43
CA THR A 151 -4.69 -31.29 -14.87
C THR A 151 -5.95 -31.27 -15.74
N LEU A 152 -6.37 -30.10 -16.22
CA LEU A 152 -7.50 -29.97 -17.15
C LEU A 152 -7.23 -30.69 -18.48
N GLU A 153 -6.00 -30.62 -18.99
CA GLU A 153 -5.63 -31.24 -20.26
C GLU A 153 -5.46 -32.76 -20.17
N ASN A 154 -5.01 -33.28 -19.02
CA ASN A 154 -4.59 -34.69 -18.91
C ASN A 154 -5.48 -35.56 -18.01
N ASP A 155 -6.28 -34.96 -17.12
CA ASP A 155 -7.14 -35.72 -16.21
C ASP A 155 -8.60 -35.72 -16.71
N PRO A 156 -9.14 -36.87 -17.15
CA PRO A 156 -10.53 -36.97 -17.57
C PRO A 156 -11.43 -36.85 -16.33
N VAL A 157 -12.27 -35.81 -16.33
CA VAL A 157 -13.29 -35.62 -15.29
C VAL A 157 -14.39 -36.65 -15.52
N ASP A 158 -14.84 -37.34 -14.46
CA ASP A 158 -15.99 -38.23 -14.53
C ASP A 158 -17.21 -37.45 -15.02
N GLU A 159 -17.73 -37.82 -16.18
CA GLU A 159 -18.89 -37.16 -16.81
C GLU A 159 -20.16 -37.25 -15.97
N ASN A 160 -20.20 -38.15 -14.97
CA ASN A 160 -21.32 -38.29 -14.04
C ASN A 160 -21.20 -37.38 -12.81
N ASP A 161 -20.03 -36.77 -12.56
CA ASP A 161 -19.83 -35.82 -11.47
C ASP A 161 -20.09 -34.38 -11.97
N THR A 162 -21.33 -33.93 -11.78
CA THR A 162 -21.77 -32.59 -12.16
C THR A 162 -21.00 -31.49 -11.44
N GLU A 163 -20.54 -31.71 -10.21
CA GLU A 163 -19.84 -30.69 -9.42
C GLU A 163 -18.41 -30.49 -9.93
N ALA A 164 -17.70 -31.59 -10.23
CA ALA A 164 -16.38 -31.53 -10.85
C ALA A 164 -16.41 -30.84 -12.23
N LEU A 165 -17.46 -31.10 -13.03
CA LEU A 165 -17.69 -30.42 -14.31
C LEU A 165 -17.93 -28.91 -14.15
N GLU A 166 -18.66 -28.48 -13.12
CA GLU A 166 -18.88 -27.06 -12.86
C GLU A 166 -17.60 -26.36 -12.39
N ARG A 167 -16.84 -26.97 -11.47
CA ARG A 167 -15.53 -26.46 -11.02
C ARG A 167 -14.59 -26.25 -12.21
N ARG A 168 -14.53 -27.24 -13.12
CA ARG A 168 -13.74 -27.17 -14.36
C ARG A 168 -14.14 -26.00 -15.26
N LYS A 169 -15.44 -25.80 -15.50
CA LYS A 169 -15.95 -24.69 -16.34
C LYS A 169 -15.62 -23.32 -15.75
N VAL A 170 -15.66 -23.18 -14.43
CA VAL A 170 -15.30 -21.94 -13.75
C VAL A 170 -13.81 -21.66 -13.93
N LEU A 171 -12.95 -22.66 -13.70
CA LEU A 171 -11.50 -22.52 -13.91
C LEU A 171 -11.14 -22.18 -15.37
N GLU A 172 -11.77 -22.82 -16.35
CA GLU A 172 -11.54 -22.50 -17.78
C GLU A 172 -11.92 -21.05 -18.12
N ARG A 173 -13.04 -20.55 -17.58
CA ARG A 173 -13.47 -19.16 -17.77
C ARG A 173 -12.45 -18.18 -17.17
N ILE A 174 -12.02 -18.46 -15.94
CA ILE A 174 -11.06 -17.61 -15.21
C ILE A 174 -9.74 -17.54 -15.98
N ILE A 175 -9.20 -18.68 -16.43
CA ILE A 175 -7.91 -18.74 -17.15
C ILE A 175 -7.95 -17.97 -18.48
N GLN A 176 -9.10 -17.86 -19.13
CA GLN A 176 -9.27 -17.14 -20.40
C GLN A 176 -9.63 -15.65 -20.22
N GLY A 177 -9.91 -15.19 -19.00
CA GLY A 177 -10.28 -13.80 -18.71
C GLY A 177 -9.10 -12.84 -18.71
N GLU A 178 -9.38 -11.55 -18.94
CA GLU A 178 -8.36 -10.47 -18.88
C GLU A 178 -7.80 -10.25 -17.47
N ASN A 179 -8.53 -10.68 -16.43
CA ASN A 179 -8.15 -10.55 -15.01
C ASN A 179 -8.03 -11.92 -14.31
N ALA A 180 -7.49 -12.91 -15.04
CA ALA A 180 -7.40 -14.31 -14.61
C ALA A 180 -6.75 -14.51 -13.23
N GLU A 181 -5.84 -13.61 -12.85
CA GLU A 181 -5.10 -13.67 -11.59
C GLU A 181 -6.01 -13.40 -10.39
N GLN A 182 -6.69 -12.26 -10.42
CA GLN A 182 -7.59 -11.84 -9.34
C GLN A 182 -8.81 -12.76 -9.22
N GLU A 183 -9.37 -13.22 -10.35
CA GLU A 183 -10.53 -14.10 -10.36
C GLU A 183 -10.19 -15.50 -9.82
N LEU A 184 -9.01 -16.02 -10.14
CA LEU A 184 -8.56 -17.31 -9.64
C LEU A 184 -8.34 -17.26 -8.12
N GLU A 185 -7.71 -16.19 -7.65
CA GLU A 185 -7.49 -15.97 -6.23
C GLU A 185 -8.81 -15.91 -5.46
N ASN A 186 -9.80 -15.15 -5.96
CA ASN A 186 -11.13 -15.07 -5.37
C ASN A 186 -11.83 -16.44 -5.35
N TYR A 187 -11.71 -17.22 -6.41
CA TYR A 187 -12.27 -18.57 -6.50
C TYR A 187 -11.66 -19.54 -5.48
N ILE A 188 -10.33 -19.50 -5.31
CA ILE A 188 -9.62 -20.30 -4.28
C ILE A 188 -10.07 -19.87 -2.89
N ARG A 189 -10.17 -18.55 -2.64
CA ARG A 189 -10.65 -18.02 -1.36
C ARG A 189 -12.08 -18.48 -1.07
N GLU A 190 -12.97 -18.51 -2.05
CA GLU A 190 -14.33 -19.04 -1.88
C GLU A 190 -14.35 -20.54 -1.62
N LEU A 191 -13.53 -21.34 -2.30
CA LEU A 191 -13.42 -22.78 -2.07
C LEU A 191 -12.90 -23.12 -0.67
N VAL A 192 -11.81 -22.45 -0.24
CA VAL A 192 -11.24 -22.63 1.11
C VAL A 192 -12.24 -22.19 2.17
N ARG A 193 -12.95 -21.08 1.95
CA ARG A 193 -14.02 -20.61 2.83
C ARG A 193 -15.14 -21.66 2.90
N SER A 194 -15.59 -22.19 1.77
CA SER A 194 -16.63 -23.23 1.72
C SER A 194 -16.22 -24.49 2.49
N GLN A 195 -15.00 -24.98 2.29
CA GLN A 195 -14.49 -26.16 3.01
C GLN A 195 -14.34 -25.92 4.52
N MET A 196 -13.86 -24.73 4.95
CA MET A 196 -13.74 -24.41 6.37
C MET A 196 -15.09 -24.27 7.09
N PHE A 197 -16.15 -23.86 6.39
CA PHE A 197 -17.50 -23.77 6.97
C PHE A 197 -18.28 -25.09 6.95
N GLU A 198 -17.94 -26.03 6.05
CA GLU A 198 -18.51 -27.38 6.06
C GLU A 198 -18.01 -28.21 7.27
N ASP A 199 -16.72 -28.10 7.63
CA ASP A 199 -16.13 -28.83 8.76
C ASP A 199 -16.67 -28.39 10.15
N ASN A 200 -17.10 -27.12 10.27
CA ASN A 200 -17.74 -26.61 11.49
C ASN A 200 -19.20 -27.06 11.65
N SER A 201 -19.85 -27.50 10.56
CA SER A 201 -21.22 -28.01 10.59
C SER A 201 -21.30 -29.49 10.98
N GLU A 202 -20.29 -30.30 10.65
CA GLU A 202 -20.18 -31.70 11.11
C GLU A 202 -19.81 -31.81 12.59
N SER A 203 -18.92 -30.93 13.07
CA SER A 203 -18.47 -30.90 14.47
C SER A 203 -19.61 -30.58 15.45
N ASN A 204 -20.63 -29.83 15.01
CA ASN A 204 -21.81 -29.51 15.83
C ASN A 204 -22.96 -30.55 15.73
N LYS A 205 -22.90 -31.51 14.81
CA LYS A 205 -23.87 -32.62 14.74
C LYS A 205 -23.45 -33.84 15.56
N ARG A 206 -22.16 -33.99 15.91
CA ARG A 206 -21.66 -35.12 16.74
C ARG A 206 -21.74 -34.88 18.25
N ARG A 207 -22.33 -33.75 18.70
CA ARG A 207 -22.45 -33.36 20.12
C ARG A 207 -23.89 -33.23 20.65
N LYS A 208 -24.87 -33.88 20.01
CA LYS A 208 -26.23 -34.03 20.58
C LYS A 208 -26.63 -35.48 20.72
#